data_AF-A0A349E0A7-F1
#
_entry.id   AF-A0A349E0A7-F1
#
_cell.length_a   1.000
_cell.length_b   1.000
_cell.length_c   1.000
_cell.angle_alpha   90.00
_cell.angle_beta   90.00
_cell.angle_gamma   90.00
#
_symmetry.space_group_name_H-M   'P 1'
#
loop_
_entity.id
_entity.type
_entity.pdbx_description
1 polymer ?
#
loop_
_entity_poly.entity_id
_entity_poly.type
_entity_poly.pdbx_seq_one_letter_code
_entity_poly.pdbx_strand_id
1 'polypeptide(L)'
;MPLKYSLEPVFKGFINIQDTNIMQDTTLHSTPQNVPSLALLRENIRVRLERFSFSAHTPLEQLREGGYKLNRPTTETIANHLELTILDLKYLINDLYWLQWIEEKKQVLVQQEA
;
A
#
# COMPACT_ATOMS: atom_id res chain seq x y z
N MET A 1 8.77 51.81 60.74
CA MET A 1 9.98 51.60 59.93
C MET A 1 9.83 50.28 59.19
N PRO A 2 10.01 50.25 57.85
CA PRO A 2 10.97 49.29 57.30
C PRO A 2 11.76 49.82 56.07
N LEU A 3 13.02 49.38 55.98
CA LEU A 3 13.99 49.44 54.87
C LEU A 3 14.43 47.96 54.65
N LYS A 4 14.79 47.37 53.50
CA LYS A 4 14.94 47.72 52.08
C LYS A 4 15.16 46.41 51.27
N TYR A 5 14.63 46.37 50.04
CA TYR A 5 14.98 45.67 48.76
C TYR A 5 15.69 44.28 48.70
N SER A 6 15.23 43.38 47.80
CA SER A 6 15.79 43.22 46.42
C SER A 6 15.37 41.93 45.66
N LEU A 7 14.87 42.14 44.41
CA LEU A 7 14.97 41.39 43.13
C LEU A 7 14.47 39.92 42.93
N GLU A 8 13.45 39.87 42.05
CA GLU A 8 13.01 38.90 41.01
C GLU A 8 12.53 37.47 41.34
N PRO A 9 11.42 37.08 40.69
CA PRO A 9 11.36 35.76 40.06
C PRO A 9 11.06 35.86 38.55
N VAL A 10 11.97 35.27 37.77
CA VAL A 10 11.79 34.98 36.34
C VAL A 10 11.21 33.57 36.19
N PHE A 11 10.38 33.43 35.14
CA PHE A 11 9.90 32.22 34.45
C PHE A 11 8.48 31.72 34.74
N LYS A 12 7.57 32.29 33.93
CA LYS A 12 6.69 31.63 32.93
C LYS A 12 6.33 30.16 33.17
N GLY A 13 5.02 29.91 33.31
CA GLY A 13 4.42 28.59 33.14
C GLY A 13 2.95 28.54 33.57
N PHE A 14 2.10 29.45 33.06
CA PHE A 14 0.66 29.33 33.29
C PHE A 14 0.10 28.26 32.35
N ILE A 15 -0.23 27.10 32.92
CA ILE A 15 -1.19 26.16 32.35
C ILE A 15 -2.55 26.86 32.35
N ASN A 16 -3.06 27.21 31.17
CA ASN A 16 -4.40 27.76 31.01
C ASN A 16 -5.33 26.66 30.50
N ILE A 17 -6.43 26.48 31.24
CA ILE A 17 -7.46 25.47 31.06
C ILE A 17 -8.13 25.71 29.70
N GLN A 18 -7.87 24.82 28.74
CA GLN A 18 -8.62 24.74 27.48
C GLN A 18 -9.01 23.29 27.23
N ASP A 19 -9.93 22.75 28.03
CA ASP A 19 -10.85 21.71 27.57
C ASP A 19 -12.10 22.38 26.97
N THR A 20 -11.87 23.31 26.03
CA THR A 20 -12.90 23.66 25.07
C THR A 20 -12.99 22.49 24.10
N ASN A 21 -14.13 21.82 24.16
CA ASN A 21 -14.61 20.87 23.18
C ASN A 21 -14.72 21.58 21.81
N ILE A 22 -13.57 21.72 21.15
CA ILE A 22 -13.50 21.96 19.73
C ILE A 22 -13.37 20.55 19.17
N MET A 23 -14.50 19.94 18.82
CA MET A 23 -14.49 19.02 17.69
C MET A 23 -13.71 19.77 16.62
N GLN A 24 -12.45 19.39 16.44
CA GLN A 24 -11.64 19.91 15.36
C GLN A 24 -12.43 19.53 14.12
N ASP A 25 -13.12 20.52 13.55
CA ASP A 25 -13.49 20.53 12.16
C ASP A 25 -12.20 20.16 11.45
N THR A 26 -12.09 18.87 11.15
CA THR A 26 -11.04 18.36 10.32
C THR A 26 -11.46 18.86 8.97
N THR A 27 -11.08 20.10 8.66
CA THR A 27 -11.03 20.56 7.30
C THR A 27 -10.05 19.60 6.65
N LEU A 28 -10.59 18.51 6.11
CA LEU A 28 -9.95 17.72 5.08
C LEU A 28 -9.76 18.72 3.95
N HIS A 29 -8.71 19.52 4.05
CA HIS A 29 -8.04 20.03 2.89
C HIS A 29 -7.65 18.78 2.13
N SER A 30 -8.55 18.36 1.23
CA SER A 30 -8.26 17.42 0.18
C SER A 30 -7.24 18.12 -0.70
N THR A 31 -5.98 18.07 -0.28
CA THR A 31 -4.87 18.19 -1.21
C THR A 31 -5.23 17.28 -2.37
N PRO A 32 -5.24 17.76 -3.63
CA PRO A 32 -5.54 16.88 -4.74
C PRO A 32 -4.46 15.79 -4.79
N GLN A 33 -4.73 14.64 -4.15
CA GLN A 33 -4.02 13.37 -4.31
C GLN A 33 -4.32 12.85 -5.73
N ASN A 34 -4.00 13.61 -6.77
CA ASN A 34 -4.50 13.32 -8.11
C ASN A 34 -3.69 12.22 -8.83
N VAL A 35 -2.66 11.64 -8.21
CA VAL A 35 -1.78 10.69 -8.90
C VAL A 35 -1.09 9.58 -8.08
N PRO A 36 -0.94 9.61 -6.73
CA PRO A 36 -0.10 8.62 -6.05
C PRO A 36 -0.71 7.20 -6.08
N SER A 37 -2.04 7.08 -6.10
CA SER A 37 -2.74 5.79 -6.09
C SER A 37 -2.59 5.01 -7.39
N LEU A 38 -2.66 5.68 -8.54
CA LEU A 38 -2.52 5.03 -9.86
C LEU A 38 -1.07 4.60 -10.11
N ALA A 39 -0.10 5.44 -9.75
CA ALA A 39 1.32 5.08 -9.83
C ALA A 39 1.64 3.88 -8.93
N LEU A 40 1.09 3.85 -7.71
CA LEU A 40 1.24 2.72 -6.79
C LEU A 40 0.62 1.44 -7.34
N LEU A 41 -0.57 1.51 -7.96
CA LEU A 41 -1.21 0.35 -8.58
C LEU A 41 -0.35 -0.21 -9.73
N ARG A 42 0.19 0.65 -10.60
CA ARG A 42 1.10 0.23 -11.68
C ARG A 42 2.34 -0.48 -11.15
N GLU A 43 2.96 0.08 -10.13
CA GLU A 43 4.15 -0.52 -9.53
C GLU A 43 3.82 -1.85 -8.84
N ASN A 44 2.69 -1.94 -8.15
CA ASN A 44 2.24 -3.20 -7.54
C ASN A 44 2.05 -4.30 -8.60
N ILE A 45 1.38 -3.98 -9.71
CA ILE A 45 1.20 -4.90 -10.84
C ILE A 45 2.56 -5.34 -11.40
N ARG A 46 3.49 -4.39 -11.62
CA ARG A 46 4.84 -4.70 -12.08
C ARG A 46 5.55 -5.68 -11.15
N VAL A 47 5.62 -5.37 -9.86
CA VAL A 47 6.28 -6.22 -8.86
C VAL A 47 5.68 -7.62 -8.83
N ARG A 48 4.35 -7.74 -8.96
CA ARG A 48 3.67 -9.05 -8.99
C ARG A 48 3.94 -9.83 -10.26
N LEU A 49 4.04 -9.17 -11.42
CA LEU A 49 4.46 -9.81 -12.67
C LEU A 49 5.91 -10.30 -12.61
N GLU A 50 6.81 -9.48 -12.07
CA GLU A 50 8.20 -9.86 -11.85
C GLU A 50 8.30 -11.05 -10.91
N ARG A 51 7.61 -10.99 -9.76
CA ARG A 51 7.54 -12.09 -8.79
C ARG A 51 7.01 -13.37 -9.42
N PHE A 52 5.96 -13.30 -10.25
CA PHE A 52 5.44 -14.47 -10.96
C PHE A 52 6.47 -15.06 -11.92
N SER A 53 7.14 -14.22 -12.71
CA SER A 53 8.19 -14.67 -13.62
C SER A 53 9.33 -15.35 -12.87
N PHE A 54 9.69 -14.84 -11.68
CA PHE A 54 10.63 -15.51 -10.81
C PHE A 54 10.04 -16.81 -10.27
N SER A 55 8.90 -16.82 -9.57
CA SER A 55 8.40 -18.01 -8.88
C SER A 55 8.04 -19.20 -9.79
N ALA A 56 7.86 -18.98 -11.10
CA ALA A 56 7.55 -20.04 -12.06
C ALA A 56 8.59 -21.19 -12.10
N HIS A 57 9.83 -20.97 -11.65
CA HIS A 57 10.84 -22.04 -11.54
C HIS A 57 10.63 -22.96 -10.33
N THR A 58 9.90 -22.52 -9.30
CA THR A 58 9.78 -23.26 -8.03
C THR A 58 9.22 -24.69 -8.20
N PRO A 59 8.19 -24.94 -9.03
CA PRO A 59 7.73 -26.32 -9.30
C PRO A 59 8.78 -27.21 -9.95
N LEU A 60 9.64 -26.63 -10.81
CA LEU A 60 10.70 -27.38 -11.48
C LEU A 60 11.81 -27.75 -10.49
N GLU A 61 12.12 -26.85 -9.55
CA GLU A 61 13.06 -27.15 -8.46
C GLU A 61 12.53 -28.25 -7.54
N GLN A 62 11.24 -28.21 -7.18
CA GLN A 62 10.60 -29.27 -6.39
C GLN A 62 10.61 -30.63 -7.11
N LEU A 63 10.41 -30.62 -8.44
CA LEU A 63 10.54 -31.83 -9.26
C LEU A 63 11.97 -32.35 -9.29
N ARG A 64 12.96 -31.45 -9.39
CA ARG A 64 14.39 -31.78 -9.37
C ARG A 64 14.82 -32.39 -8.04
N GLU A 65 14.38 -31.80 -6.93
CA GLU A 65 14.60 -32.32 -5.57
C GLU A 65 14.00 -33.71 -5.37
N GLY A 66 12.85 -33.98 -6.01
CA GLY A 66 12.23 -35.31 -6.08
C GLY A 66 12.96 -36.34 -6.97
N GLY A 67 14.13 -35.99 -7.51
CA GLY A 67 14.89 -36.84 -8.44
C GLY A 67 14.20 -37.00 -9.80
N TYR A 68 13.47 -35.97 -10.24
CA TYR A 68 12.65 -35.98 -11.46
C TYR A 68 11.57 -37.08 -11.49
N LYS A 69 11.16 -37.58 -10.32
CA LYS A 69 10.08 -38.56 -10.19
C LYS A 69 8.88 -37.90 -9.53
N LEU A 70 7.72 -38.07 -10.16
CA LEU A 70 6.45 -37.70 -9.55
C LEU A 70 6.05 -38.78 -8.55
N ASN A 71 6.29 -38.52 -7.28
CA ASN A 71 5.76 -39.30 -6.17
C ASN A 71 4.65 -38.49 -5.46
N ARG A 72 3.90 -39.15 -4.57
CA ARG A 72 2.76 -38.51 -3.89
C ARG A 72 3.12 -37.16 -3.22
N PRO A 73 4.16 -37.06 -2.37
CA PRO A 73 4.48 -35.79 -1.71
C PRO A 73 4.99 -34.71 -2.68
N THR A 74 5.78 -35.04 -3.69
CA THR A 74 6.23 -34.05 -4.69
C THR A 74 5.07 -33.53 -5.52
N THR A 75 4.16 -34.42 -5.94
CA THR A 75 2.98 -34.04 -6.73
C THR A 75 2.06 -33.13 -5.94
N GLU A 76 1.81 -33.43 -4.66
CA GLU A 76 0.99 -32.60 -3.78
C GLU A 76 1.60 -31.21 -3.58
N THR A 77 2.92 -31.15 -3.36
CA THR A 77 3.63 -29.87 -3.17
C THR A 77 3.56 -28.99 -4.43
N ILE A 78 3.83 -29.59 -5.60
CA ILE A 78 3.75 -28.90 -6.90
C ILE A 78 2.32 -28.44 -7.17
N ALA A 79 1.33 -29.30 -6.95
CA ALA A 79 -0.08 -28.97 -7.15
C ALA A 79 -0.49 -27.78 -6.27
N ASN A 80 -0.17 -27.81 -4.98
CA ASN A 80 -0.48 -26.71 -4.06
C ASN A 80 0.14 -25.38 -4.50
N HIS A 81 1.40 -25.40 -4.97
CA HIS A 81 2.03 -24.19 -5.51
C HIS A 81 1.29 -23.65 -6.74
N LEU A 82 0.90 -24.54 -7.67
CA LEU A 82 0.19 -24.15 -8.88
C LEU A 82 -1.22 -23.61 -8.57
N GLU A 83 -1.93 -24.21 -7.63
CA GLU A 83 -3.26 -23.74 -7.20
C GLU A 83 -3.23 -22.33 -6.62
N LEU A 84 -2.25 -22.06 -5.74
CA LEU A 84 -2.02 -20.71 -5.20
C LEU A 84 -1.65 -19.73 -6.32
N THR A 85 -0.79 -20.16 -7.24
CA THR A 85 -0.39 -19.33 -8.39
C THR A 85 -1.59 -18.98 -9.28
N ILE A 86 -2.50 -19.92 -9.53
CA ILE A 86 -3.74 -19.67 -10.29
C ILE A 86 -4.59 -18.61 -9.59
N LEU A 87 -4.72 -18.69 -8.26
CA LEU A 87 -5.48 -17.71 -7.50
C LEU A 87 -4.84 -16.31 -7.58
N ASP A 88 -3.54 -16.23 -7.38
CA ASP A 88 -2.77 -14.98 -7.48
C ASP A 88 -2.89 -14.35 -8.88
N LEU A 89 -2.80 -15.17 -9.93
CA LEU A 89 -2.94 -14.73 -11.33
C LEU A 89 -4.36 -14.21 -11.61
N LYS A 90 -5.40 -14.85 -11.08
CA LYS A 90 -6.78 -14.34 -11.22
C LYS A 90 -6.93 -12.94 -10.64
N TYR A 91 -6.36 -12.69 -9.47
CA TYR A 91 -6.36 -11.34 -8.89
C TYR A 91 -5.55 -10.35 -9.72
N LEU A 92 -4.37 -10.76 -10.21
CA LEU A 92 -3.53 -9.89 -11.05
C LEU A 92 -4.23 -9.51 -12.36
N ILE A 93 -4.96 -10.45 -12.97
CA ILE A 93 -5.79 -10.18 -14.15
C ILE A 93 -6.86 -9.13 -13.85
N ASN A 94 -7.53 -9.23 -12.70
CA ASN A 94 -8.52 -8.24 -12.29
C ASN A 94 -7.89 -6.84 -12.11
N ASP A 95 -6.71 -6.76 -11.48
CA ASP A 95 -5.99 -5.51 -11.28
C ASP A 95 -5.57 -4.87 -12.61
N LEU A 96 -5.19 -5.69 -13.61
CA LEU A 96 -4.89 -5.23 -14.96
C LEU A 96 -6.11 -4.62 -15.64
N TYR A 97 -7.27 -5.31 -15.60
CA TYR A 97 -8.51 -4.77 -16.17
C TYR A 97 -8.97 -3.50 -15.46
N TRP A 98 -8.81 -3.44 -14.14
CA TRP A 98 -9.11 -2.24 -13.37
C TRP A 98 -8.21 -1.07 -13.76
N LEU A 99 -6.90 -1.30 -13.88
CA LEU A 99 -5.96 -0.28 -14.31
C LEU A 99 -6.33 0.25 -15.70
N GLN A 100 -6.59 -0.65 -16.66
CA GLN A 100 -7.02 -0.28 -18.01
C GLN A 100 -8.29 0.58 -17.97
N TRP A 101 -9.32 0.14 -17.25
CA TRP A 101 -10.58 0.86 -17.15
C TRP A 101 -10.41 2.27 -16.56
N ILE A 102 -9.60 2.41 -15.51
CA ILE A 102 -9.31 3.72 -14.90
C ILE A 102 -8.59 4.64 -15.89
N GLU A 103 -7.61 4.11 -16.62
CA GLU A 103 -6.86 4.89 -17.62
C GLU A 103 -7.75 5.36 -18.77
N GLU A 104 -8.61 4.50 -19.30
CA GLU A 104 -9.58 4.84 -20.34
C GLU A 104 -10.54 5.94 -19.86
N LYS A 105 -11.07 5.83 -18.64
CA LYS A 105 -11.97 6.84 -18.06
C LYS A 105 -11.28 8.18 -17.82
N LYS A 106 -10.01 8.16 -17.40
CA LYS A 106 -9.22 9.39 -17.24
C LYS A 106 -9.01 10.09 -18.57
N GLN A 107 -8.77 9.36 -19.66
CA GLN A 107 -8.60 9.96 -20.99
C GLN A 107 -9.89 10.62 -21.49
N VAL A 108 -11.06 10.02 -21.24
CA VAL A 108 -12.36 10.59 -21.61
C VAL A 108 -12.63 11.91 -20.89
N LEU A 109 -12.28 12.03 -19.61
CA LEU A 109 -12.48 13.27 -18.85
C LEU A 109 -11.59 14.42 -19.34
N VAL A 110 -10.34 14.13 -19.71
CA VAL A 110 -9.41 15.15 -20.23
C VAL A 110 -9.85 15.72 -21.58
N GLN A 111 -10.60 14.96 -22.39
CA GLN A 111 -11.11 15.43 -23.69
C GLN A 111 -12.38 16.28 -23.59
N GLN A 112 -13.07 16.30 -22.44
CA GLN A 112 -14.30 17.08 -22.23
C GLN A 112 -14.04 18.49 -21.68
N GLU A 113 -12.81 18.78 -21.24
CA GLU A 113 -12.39 20.07 -20.69
C GLU A 113 -11.52 20.90 -21.68
N ALA A 114 -11.39 20.43 -22.93
CA ALA A 114 -10.66 21.10 -24.01
C ALA A 114 -11.63 21.54 -25.13
#